data_AF-A0A943NHW8-F1
#
_entry.id   AF-A0A943NHW8-F1
#
_cell.length_a   1.000
_cell.length_b   1.000
_cell.length_c   1.000
_cell.angle_alpha   90.00
_cell.angle_beta   90.00
_cell.angle_gamma   90.00
#
_symmetry.space_group_name_H-M   'P 1'
#
loop_
_entity.id
_entity.type
_entity.pdbx_description
1 polymer ?
#
loop_
_entity_poly.entity_id
_entity_poly.type
_entity_poly.pdbx_seq_one_letter_code
_entity_poly.pdbx_strand_id
1 'polypeptide(L)'
;VAGAKGAVTLSIILTLPLTTQSGAAFPQRDLLITIAAGVILATLLLADNLLPVLSKSPEADSDLPERLHKGEIAVLEATLGELRSMLQSENAKAKYLPALRLAITRYTNRLFASRITVPGSGELVKKLVLHETEVQQKCLEELRERHIKTKNPIPWDQIVDDITSIRRSVGYYGPFANIASKTNHRSRIAVALHELKLAAQRFIDGGIRHLEDADQSYYQACLYALEMEYAELDDLERIANGDDEQMAIVASNLMIDHESVIESIWSRININKEHGSSDTQASYQLPYNLSSHKISPHFRQQLADARKYADDVAENALRIELDQISRLQFEGVIDREVASHLRENVYYLQMTLSE
;
A
#
# COMPACT_ATOMS: atom_id res chain seq x y z
N VAL A 1 9.62 26.88 15.63
CA VAL A 1 9.67 28.23 16.23
C VAL A 1 9.27 28.09 17.69
N ALA A 2 10.24 28.11 18.62
CA ALA A 2 9.97 28.03 20.07
C ALA A 2 9.38 29.38 20.53
N GLY A 3 8.05 29.48 20.54
CA GLY A 3 7.34 30.74 20.66
C GLY A 3 7.30 31.32 22.08
N ALA A 4 7.74 32.58 22.20
CA ALA A 4 7.28 33.67 23.09
C ALA A 4 7.07 33.47 24.62
N LYS A 5 6.89 32.26 25.17
CA LYS A 5 6.35 32.05 26.52
C LYS A 5 7.36 32.21 27.67
N GLY A 6 8.66 32.27 27.40
CA GLY A 6 9.71 32.50 28.41
C GLY A 6 10.47 33.83 28.28
N ALA A 7 10.34 34.51 27.14
CA ALA A 7 11.16 35.68 26.81
C ALA A 7 10.83 36.91 27.66
N VAL A 8 9.55 37.11 27.99
CA VAL A 8 9.09 38.25 28.82
C VAL A 8 9.60 38.11 30.25
N THR A 9 9.45 36.93 30.85
CA THR A 9 9.93 36.65 32.23
C THR A 9 11.45 36.79 32.35
N LEU A 10 12.19 36.31 31.35
CA LEU A 10 13.65 36.47 31.31
C LEU A 10 14.08 37.94 31.13
N SER A 11 13.35 38.71 30.33
CA SER A 11 13.63 40.13 30.12
C SER A 11 13.40 40.94 31.40
N ILE A 12 12.36 40.61 32.18
CA ILE A 12 12.03 41.27 33.46
C ILE A 12 13.05 40.92 34.55
N ILE A 13 13.55 39.68 34.61
CA ILE A 13 14.52 39.31 35.65
C ILE A 13 15.91 39.90 35.38
N LEU A 14 16.28 40.07 34.11
CA LEU A 14 17.57 40.64 33.71
C LEU A 14 17.65 42.16 33.88
N THR A 15 16.51 42.87 33.95
CA THR A 15 16.47 44.30 34.26
C THR A 15 16.65 44.62 35.75
N LEU A 16 16.73 43.60 36.62
CA LEU A 16 17.09 43.80 38.02
C LEU A 16 18.52 44.38 38.13
N PRO A 17 18.70 45.54 38.78
CA PRO A 17 19.98 46.23 38.85
C PRO A 17 21.00 45.40 39.65
N LEU A 18 22.28 45.51 39.27
CA LEU A 18 23.36 44.80 39.97
C LEU A 18 23.62 45.37 41.37
N THR A 19 23.29 46.64 41.59
CA THR A 19 23.54 47.38 42.83
C THR A 19 22.33 48.22 43.23
N THR A 20 22.12 48.41 44.52
CA THR A 20 21.11 49.31 45.08
C THR A 20 21.57 50.77 44.99
N GLN A 21 20.67 51.73 45.25
CA GLN A 21 20.99 53.16 45.26
C GLN A 21 22.04 53.55 46.32
N SER A 22 22.28 52.69 47.30
CA SER A 22 23.34 52.84 48.32
C SER A 22 24.70 52.25 47.89
N GLY A 23 24.82 51.72 46.67
CA GLY A 23 26.04 51.09 46.14
C GLY A 23 26.29 49.65 46.59
N ALA A 24 25.42 49.09 47.45
CA ALA A 24 25.49 47.69 47.86
C ALA A 24 24.98 46.75 46.76
N ALA A 25 25.45 45.50 46.73
CA ALA A 25 24.95 44.50 45.79
C ALA A 25 23.44 44.26 46.00
N PHE A 26 22.70 44.08 44.91
CA PHE A 26 21.27 43.81 45.00
C PHE A 26 21.02 42.48 45.72
N PRO A 27 20.25 42.48 46.82
CA PRO A 27 20.11 41.29 47.65
C PRO A 27 19.45 40.15 46.87
N GLN A 28 20.04 38.96 46.95
CA GLN A 28 19.45 37.69 46.47
C GLN A 28 19.10 37.67 44.97
N ARG A 29 19.74 38.50 44.14
CA ARG A 29 19.51 38.54 42.69
C ARG A 29 19.69 37.18 42.01
N ASP A 30 20.76 36.47 42.35
CA ASP A 30 21.06 35.18 41.74
C ASP A 30 20.01 34.12 42.11
N LEU A 31 19.50 34.15 43.35
CA LEU A 31 18.41 33.29 43.80
C LEU A 31 17.12 33.55 43.00
N LEU A 32 16.78 34.82 42.76
CA LEU A 32 15.61 35.20 41.95
C LEU A 32 15.74 34.74 40.49
N ILE A 33 16.95 34.82 39.92
CA ILE A 33 17.24 34.33 38.57
C ILE A 33 17.11 32.80 38.50
N THR A 34 17.63 32.07 39.48
CA THR A 34 17.52 30.61 39.54
C THR A 34 16.06 30.15 39.64
N ILE A 35 15.25 30.82 40.46
CA ILE A 35 13.82 30.51 40.58
C ILE A 35 13.10 30.81 39.27
N ALA A 36 13.36 31.96 38.64
CA ALA A 36 12.74 32.33 37.37
C ALA A 36 13.06 31.32 36.25
N ALA A 37 14.33 30.88 36.14
CA ALA A 37 14.73 29.85 35.19
C ALA A 37 14.06 28.50 35.48
N GLY A 38 13.96 28.11 36.76
CA GLY A 38 13.27 26.90 37.18
C GLY A 38 11.78 26.90 36.84
N VAL A 39 11.09 28.03 37.02
CA VAL A 39 9.67 28.19 36.66
C VAL A 39 9.46 28.09 35.15
N ILE A 40 10.35 28.68 34.33
CA ILE A 40 10.28 28.56 32.87
C ILE A 40 10.45 27.09 32.44
N LEU A 41 11.44 26.39 32.99
CA LEU A 41 11.65 24.97 32.67
C LEU A 41 10.46 24.11 33.11
N ALA A 42 9.96 24.31 34.34
CA ALA A 42 8.82 23.56 34.86
C ALA A 42 7.55 23.79 34.04
N THR A 43 7.29 25.04 33.61
CA THR A 43 6.11 25.37 32.80
C THR A 43 6.19 24.84 31.37
N LEU A 44 7.38 24.80 30.76
CA LEU A 44 7.58 24.14 29.47
C LEU A 44 7.38 22.63 29.58
N LEU A 45 7.98 22.02 30.61
CA LEU A 45 7.88 20.58 30.86
C LEU A 45 6.44 20.17 31.20
N LEU A 46 5.71 21.01 31.94
CA LEU A 46 4.29 20.85 32.17
C LEU A 46 3.51 21.06 30.88
N ALA A 47 3.74 22.11 30.10
CA ALA A 47 3.00 22.32 28.84
C ALA A 47 3.13 21.13 27.89
N ASP A 48 4.35 20.61 27.71
CA ASP A 48 4.64 19.52 26.76
C ASP A 48 4.07 18.17 27.24
N ASN A 49 4.00 17.92 28.55
CA ASN A 49 3.44 16.67 29.11
C ASN A 49 1.94 16.76 29.42
N LEU A 50 1.41 17.96 29.68
CA LEU A 50 0.03 18.18 30.12
C LEU A 50 -0.92 18.40 28.92
N LEU A 51 -0.44 18.95 27.80
CA LEU A 51 -1.22 19.02 26.54
C LEU A 51 -1.69 17.65 26.03
N PRO A 52 -0.85 16.60 25.91
CA PRO A 52 -1.30 15.29 25.46
C PRO A 52 -2.18 14.55 26.49
N VAL A 53 -2.16 14.98 27.76
CA VAL A 53 -3.00 14.43 28.83
C VAL A 53 -4.35 15.16 28.91
N LEU A 54 -4.40 16.48 28.68
CA LEU A 54 -5.66 17.23 28.56
C LEU A 54 -6.34 17.08 27.20
N SER A 55 -5.62 16.72 26.13
CA SER A 55 -6.24 16.35 24.86
C SER A 55 -7.00 15.02 24.93
N LYS A 56 -6.79 14.23 25.99
CA LYS A 56 -7.75 13.21 26.41
C LYS A 56 -8.89 13.91 27.12
N SER A 57 -9.74 14.59 26.34
CA SER A 57 -11.01 15.10 26.83
C SER A 57 -11.82 13.93 27.42
N PRO A 58 -12.28 14.00 28.68
CA PRO A 58 -13.01 12.92 29.33
C PRO A 58 -14.50 12.90 28.93
N GLU A 59 -14.81 13.01 27.64
CA GLU A 59 -16.19 12.93 27.11
C GLU A 59 -16.28 12.65 25.59
N ALA A 60 -15.18 12.33 24.91
CA ALA A 60 -15.24 11.83 23.53
C ALA A 60 -15.47 10.32 23.57
N ASP A 61 -16.57 9.89 22.95
CA ASP A 61 -17.07 8.52 22.83
C ASP A 61 -15.93 7.51 22.64
N SER A 62 -15.65 6.70 23.68
CA SER A 62 -14.46 5.83 23.74
C SER A 62 -14.41 4.75 22.64
N ASP A 63 -15.52 4.58 21.91
CA ASP A 63 -15.71 3.60 20.83
C ASP A 63 -15.67 4.23 19.42
N LEU A 64 -15.60 5.57 19.28
CA LEU A 64 -15.57 6.21 17.96
C LEU A 64 -14.41 5.71 17.06
N PRO A 65 -13.16 5.56 17.54
CA PRO A 65 -12.07 5.03 16.72
C PRO A 65 -12.33 3.61 16.20
N GLU A 66 -12.94 2.75 17.01
CA GLU A 66 -13.26 1.37 16.64
C GLU A 66 -14.42 1.32 15.63
N ARG A 67 -15.47 2.11 15.87
CA ARG A 67 -16.60 2.29 14.94
C ARG A 67 -16.16 2.85 13.59
N LEU A 68 -15.31 3.87 13.58
CA LEU A 68 -14.71 4.43 12.36
C LEU A 68 -13.95 3.38 11.57
N HIS A 69 -13.17 2.57 12.27
CA HIS A 69 -12.35 1.54 11.66
C HIS A 69 -13.19 0.42 11.03
N LYS A 70 -14.19 -0.08 11.76
CA LYS A 70 -15.16 -1.06 11.23
C LYS A 70 -15.92 -0.51 10.04
N GLY A 71 -16.34 0.76 10.11
CA GLY A 71 -17.02 1.45 9.02
C GLY A 71 -16.13 1.61 7.78
N GLU A 72 -14.85 1.95 7.95
CA GLU A 72 -13.89 2.05 6.85
C GLU A 72 -13.73 0.72 6.13
N ILE A 73 -13.52 -0.38 6.87
CA ILE A 73 -13.40 -1.73 6.29
C ILE A 73 -14.66 -2.08 5.48
N ALA A 74 -15.85 -1.90 6.06
CA ALA A 74 -17.11 -2.22 5.40
C ALA A 74 -17.31 -1.41 4.10
N VAL A 75 -16.99 -0.12 4.12
CA VAL A 75 -17.07 0.76 2.94
C VAL A 75 -16.07 0.33 1.86
N LEU A 76 -14.83 0.01 2.24
CA LEU A 76 -13.80 -0.41 1.30
C LEU A 76 -14.12 -1.78 0.66
N GLU A 77 -14.64 -2.73 1.44
CA GLU A 77 -15.12 -4.04 0.93
C GLU A 77 -16.27 -3.87 -0.05
N ALA A 78 -17.28 -3.07 0.30
CA ALA A 78 -18.41 -2.77 -0.59
C ALA A 78 -17.97 -2.08 -1.88
N THR A 79 -17.04 -1.13 -1.77
CA THR A 79 -16.48 -0.40 -2.92
C THR A 79 -15.68 -1.34 -3.83
N LEU A 80 -14.85 -2.21 -3.26
CA LEU A 80 -14.12 -3.23 -4.01
C LEU A 80 -15.05 -4.21 -4.72
N GLY A 81 -16.13 -4.64 -4.06
CA GLY A 81 -17.16 -5.48 -4.67
C GLY A 81 -17.75 -4.85 -5.93
N GLU A 82 -18.07 -3.56 -5.88
CA GLU A 82 -18.60 -2.82 -7.03
C GLU A 82 -17.54 -2.63 -8.14
N LEU A 83 -16.31 -2.26 -7.79
CA LEU A 83 -15.23 -2.11 -8.78
C LEU A 83 -14.92 -3.44 -9.49
N ARG A 84 -14.97 -4.57 -8.77
CA ARG A 84 -14.80 -5.92 -9.32
C ARG A 84 -15.99 -6.32 -10.20
N SER A 85 -17.22 -5.99 -9.83
CA SER A 85 -18.41 -6.28 -10.67
C SER A 85 -18.34 -5.52 -12.01
N MET A 86 -17.84 -4.29 -12.00
CA MET A 86 -17.60 -3.50 -13.22
C MET A 86 -16.59 -4.19 -14.17
N LEU A 87 -15.58 -4.87 -13.62
CA LEU A 87 -14.57 -5.60 -14.40
C LEU A 87 -15.17 -6.82 -15.10
N GLN A 88 -16.13 -7.48 -14.47
CA GLN A 88 -16.83 -8.67 -15.01
C GLN A 88 -17.99 -8.30 -15.95
N SER A 89 -18.36 -7.02 -16.06
CA SER A 89 -19.49 -6.59 -16.89
C SER A 89 -19.17 -6.66 -18.39
N GLU A 90 -20.09 -7.22 -19.18
CA GLU A 90 -19.97 -7.30 -20.65
C GLU A 90 -19.83 -5.92 -21.33
N ASN A 91 -20.26 -4.85 -20.65
CA ASN A 91 -20.20 -3.47 -21.14
C ASN A 91 -18.92 -2.73 -20.73
N ALA A 92 -17.97 -3.40 -20.06
CA ALA A 92 -16.73 -2.77 -19.67
C ALA A 92 -15.94 -2.34 -20.91
N LYS A 93 -15.86 -1.03 -21.15
CA LYS A 93 -15.10 -0.49 -22.28
C LYS A 93 -13.63 -0.89 -22.10
N ALA A 94 -13.12 -1.73 -23.01
CA ALA A 94 -11.77 -2.30 -22.96
C ALA A 94 -10.66 -1.27 -22.64
N LYS A 95 -10.83 -0.02 -23.09
CA LYS A 95 -9.91 1.10 -22.81
C LYS A 95 -9.74 1.47 -21.33
N TYR A 96 -10.75 1.26 -20.48
CA TYR A 96 -10.71 1.60 -19.06
C TYR A 96 -10.28 0.43 -18.17
N LEU A 97 -10.28 -0.79 -18.68
CA LEU A 97 -9.92 -1.99 -17.90
C LEU A 97 -8.55 -1.89 -17.21
N PRO A 98 -7.49 -1.38 -17.86
CA PRO A 98 -6.20 -1.24 -17.19
C PRO A 98 -6.22 -0.26 -16.01
N ALA A 99 -6.92 0.87 -16.16
CA ALA A 99 -7.08 1.87 -15.12
C ALA A 99 -8.01 1.40 -13.99
N LEU A 100 -9.04 0.61 -14.31
CA LEU A 100 -9.94 -0.01 -13.32
C LEU A 100 -9.21 -1.03 -12.46
N ARG A 101 -8.35 -1.86 -13.06
CA ARG A 101 -7.48 -2.77 -12.29
C ARG A 101 -6.55 -2.01 -11.34
N LEU A 102 -5.97 -0.90 -11.80
CA LEU A 102 -5.14 -0.04 -10.95
C LEU A 102 -5.96 0.56 -9.79
N ALA A 103 -7.22 0.95 -10.02
CA ALA A 103 -8.11 1.42 -8.96
C ALA A 103 -8.41 0.31 -7.95
N ILE A 104 -8.80 -0.89 -8.40
CA ILE A 104 -9.02 -2.07 -7.53
C ILE A 104 -7.79 -2.32 -6.66
N THR A 105 -6.60 -2.37 -7.27
CA THR A 105 -5.33 -2.50 -6.56
C THR A 105 -5.14 -1.44 -5.47
N ARG A 106 -5.44 -0.16 -5.75
CA ARG A 106 -5.33 0.91 -4.74
C ARG A 106 -6.29 0.71 -3.57
N TYR A 107 -7.52 0.27 -3.85
CA TYR A 107 -8.52 0.00 -2.81
C TYR A 107 -8.20 -1.25 -2.00
N THR A 108 -7.69 -2.31 -2.61
CA THR A 108 -7.19 -3.51 -1.91
C THR A 108 -6.08 -3.13 -0.93
N ASN A 109 -5.15 -2.25 -1.33
CA ASN A 109 -4.10 -1.77 -0.45
C ASN A 109 -4.64 -0.96 0.74
N ARG A 110 -5.64 -0.11 0.51
CA ARG A 110 -6.31 0.65 1.58
C ARG A 110 -7.00 -0.31 2.55
N LEU A 111 -7.74 -1.29 2.04
CA LEU A 111 -8.43 -2.29 2.85
C LEU A 111 -7.45 -3.10 3.69
N PHE A 112 -6.36 -3.55 3.09
CA PHE A 112 -5.31 -4.28 3.78
C PHE A 112 -4.65 -3.45 4.88
N ALA A 113 -4.33 -2.18 4.61
CA ALA A 113 -3.79 -1.26 5.61
C ALA A 113 -4.76 -1.08 6.78
N SER A 114 -6.06 -0.91 6.51
CA SER A 114 -7.07 -0.86 7.56
C SER A 114 -7.08 -2.16 8.37
N ARG A 115 -7.20 -3.33 7.72
CA ARG A 115 -7.25 -4.64 8.41
C ARG A 115 -6.07 -4.92 9.34
N ILE A 116 -4.85 -4.48 9.03
CA ILE A 116 -3.67 -4.71 9.90
C ILE A 116 -3.67 -3.78 11.12
N THR A 117 -4.29 -2.61 11.01
CA THR A 117 -4.34 -1.64 12.12
C THR A 117 -5.40 -1.95 13.17
N VAL A 118 -6.27 -2.95 12.95
CA VAL A 118 -7.28 -3.40 13.93
C VAL A 118 -6.59 -3.97 15.18
N PRO A 119 -6.89 -3.47 16.40
CA PRO A 119 -6.45 -4.10 17.63
C PRO A 119 -7.06 -5.51 17.79
N GLY A 120 -6.22 -6.54 17.97
CA GLY A 120 -6.64 -7.94 18.07
C GLY A 120 -6.52 -8.70 16.75
N SER A 121 -7.37 -8.44 15.76
CA SER A 121 -7.31 -9.15 14.46
C SER A 121 -6.08 -8.78 13.63
N GLY A 122 -5.48 -7.60 13.85
CA GLY A 122 -4.24 -7.19 13.21
C GLY A 122 -3.05 -8.11 13.51
N GLU A 123 -3.03 -8.82 14.66
CA GLU A 123 -1.97 -9.78 14.97
C GLU A 123 -2.09 -11.06 14.14
N LEU A 124 -3.31 -11.58 13.97
CA LEU A 124 -3.58 -12.75 13.12
C LEU A 124 -3.32 -12.43 11.64
N VAL A 125 -3.82 -11.29 11.16
CA VAL A 125 -3.56 -10.81 9.78
C VAL A 125 -2.05 -10.67 9.57
N LYS A 126 -1.34 -10.02 10.50
CA LYS A 126 0.13 -9.88 10.42
C LYS A 126 0.84 -11.23 10.40
N LYS A 127 0.41 -12.19 11.21
CA LYS A 127 0.99 -13.53 11.25
C LYS A 127 0.81 -14.26 9.91
N LEU A 128 -0.39 -14.20 9.33
CA LEU A 128 -0.68 -14.80 8.02
C LEU A 128 0.13 -14.14 6.91
N VAL A 129 0.19 -12.81 6.88
CA VAL A 129 0.98 -12.05 5.89
C VAL A 129 2.48 -12.36 5.97
N LEU A 130 3.00 -12.59 7.19
CA LEU A 130 4.38 -13.05 7.37
C LEU A 130 4.58 -14.47 6.85
N HIS A 131 3.59 -15.35 7.04
CA HIS A 131 3.62 -16.71 6.52
C HIS A 131 3.56 -16.76 4.99
N GLU A 132 2.64 -16.01 4.38
CA GLU A 132 2.54 -15.79 2.93
C GLU A 132 3.89 -15.39 2.31
N THR A 133 4.57 -14.43 2.97
CA THR A 133 5.90 -13.99 2.55
C THR A 133 6.92 -15.15 2.53
N GLU A 134 6.87 -16.06 3.50
CA GLU A 134 7.74 -17.23 3.56
C GLU A 134 7.41 -18.23 2.43
N VAL A 135 6.13 -18.48 2.17
CA VAL A 135 5.64 -19.36 1.11
C VAL A 135 6.08 -18.84 -0.27
N GLN A 136 5.85 -17.55 -0.56
CA GLN A 136 6.31 -16.92 -1.80
C GLN A 136 7.82 -16.95 -1.96
N GLN A 137 8.57 -16.71 -0.87
CA GLN A 137 10.02 -16.73 -0.92
C GLN A 137 10.53 -18.14 -1.27
N LYS A 138 9.95 -19.18 -0.66
CA LYS A 138 10.30 -20.57 -0.98
C LYS A 138 9.98 -20.92 -2.44
N CYS A 139 8.79 -20.55 -2.92
CA CYS A 139 8.41 -20.73 -4.32
C CYS A 139 9.40 -20.03 -5.27
N LEU A 140 9.81 -18.81 -4.93
CA LEU A 140 10.79 -18.05 -5.71
C LEU A 140 12.17 -18.74 -5.75
N GLU A 141 12.60 -19.35 -4.65
CA GLU A 141 13.85 -20.13 -4.61
C GLU A 141 13.78 -21.36 -5.52
N GLU A 142 12.65 -22.07 -5.52
CA GLU A 142 12.40 -23.20 -6.44
C GLU A 142 12.34 -22.75 -7.91
N LEU A 143 11.73 -21.59 -8.17
CA LEU A 143 11.72 -20.94 -9.48
C LEU A 143 13.14 -20.58 -9.94
N ARG A 144 13.97 -20.03 -9.04
CA ARG A 144 15.37 -19.71 -9.33
C ARG A 144 16.16 -20.95 -9.72
N GLU A 145 16.00 -22.04 -8.96
CA GLU A 145 16.65 -23.30 -9.29
C GLU A 145 16.21 -23.82 -10.66
N ARG A 146 14.91 -23.80 -10.96
CA ARG A 146 14.38 -24.19 -12.27
C ARG A 146 14.94 -23.31 -13.39
N HIS A 147 15.02 -22.01 -13.17
CA HIS A 147 15.53 -21.05 -14.12
C HIS A 147 17.01 -21.30 -14.47
N ILE A 148 17.84 -21.62 -13.46
CA ILE A 148 19.26 -21.97 -13.64
C ILE A 148 19.39 -23.34 -14.34
N LYS A 149 18.61 -24.35 -13.92
CA LYS A 149 18.65 -25.71 -14.50
C LYS A 149 18.24 -25.74 -15.97
N THR A 150 17.27 -24.92 -16.36
CA THR A 150 16.77 -24.82 -17.75
C THR A 150 17.67 -23.99 -18.66
N LYS A 151 18.77 -23.41 -18.15
CA LYS A 151 19.71 -22.55 -18.89
C LYS A 151 18.98 -21.47 -19.70
N ASN A 152 18.01 -20.84 -19.06
CA ASN A 152 17.26 -19.76 -19.69
C ASN A 152 18.22 -18.61 -20.08
N PRO A 153 18.09 -18.02 -21.29
CA PRO A 153 18.96 -16.94 -21.74
C PRO A 153 18.79 -15.63 -20.98
N ILE A 154 17.66 -15.42 -20.30
CA ILE A 154 17.36 -14.20 -19.56
C ILE A 154 18.08 -14.22 -18.20
N PRO A 155 18.81 -13.16 -17.81
CA PRO A 155 19.43 -13.11 -16.48
C PRO A 155 18.40 -13.12 -15.35
N TRP A 156 18.64 -13.94 -14.31
CA TRP A 156 17.77 -14.01 -13.13
C TRP A 156 17.54 -12.66 -12.45
N ASP A 157 18.57 -11.82 -12.40
CA ASP A 157 18.49 -10.48 -11.79
C ASP A 157 17.45 -9.60 -12.51
N GLN A 158 17.35 -9.72 -13.83
CA GLN A 158 16.35 -8.98 -14.61
C GLN A 158 14.93 -9.47 -14.33
N ILE A 159 14.75 -10.79 -14.17
CA ILE A 159 13.47 -11.38 -13.80
C ILE A 159 13.04 -10.94 -12.40
N VAL A 160 13.97 -10.86 -11.45
CA VAL A 160 13.70 -10.38 -10.10
C VAL A 160 13.22 -8.92 -10.09
N ASP A 161 13.86 -8.06 -10.89
CA ASP A 161 13.44 -6.67 -11.07
C ASP A 161 12.05 -6.57 -11.71
N ASP A 162 11.79 -7.37 -12.74
CA ASP A 162 10.49 -7.41 -13.43
C ASP A 162 9.37 -7.95 -12.51
N ILE A 163 9.63 -9.01 -11.73
CA ILE A 163 8.70 -9.52 -10.70
C ILE A 163 8.40 -8.43 -9.68
N THR A 164 9.42 -7.73 -9.19
CA THR A 164 9.26 -6.62 -8.23
C THR A 164 8.37 -5.53 -8.81
N SER A 165 8.61 -5.15 -10.07
CA SER A 165 7.79 -4.16 -10.78
C SER A 165 6.34 -4.63 -10.95
N ILE A 166 6.13 -5.90 -11.33
CA ILE A 166 4.79 -6.49 -11.48
C ILE A 166 4.06 -6.47 -10.15
N ARG A 167 4.69 -6.95 -9.08
CA ARG A 167 4.12 -6.97 -7.72
C ARG A 167 3.71 -5.58 -7.25
N ARG A 168 4.54 -4.55 -7.45
CA ARG A 168 4.17 -3.16 -7.14
C ARG A 168 2.95 -2.70 -7.92
N SER A 169 2.88 -3.06 -9.19
CA SER A 169 1.77 -2.64 -10.07
C SER A 169 0.45 -3.38 -9.83
N VAL A 170 0.43 -4.44 -9.02
CA VAL A 170 -0.80 -5.18 -8.64
C VAL A 170 -1.21 -4.96 -7.19
N GLY A 171 -0.38 -4.27 -6.39
CA GLY A 171 -0.75 -3.75 -5.06
C GLY A 171 0.28 -3.96 -3.98
N TYR A 172 1.22 -4.88 -4.15
CA TYR A 172 2.23 -5.11 -3.13
C TYR A 172 3.05 -3.85 -2.86
N TYR A 173 3.27 -3.55 -1.57
CA TYR A 173 4.05 -2.40 -1.13
C TYR A 173 5.19 -2.82 -0.19
N GLY A 174 6.16 -1.92 -0.03
CA GLY A 174 7.22 -2.05 0.96
C GLY A 174 7.98 -3.40 0.87
N PRO A 175 8.15 -4.14 1.98
CA PRO A 175 8.86 -5.41 1.99
C PRO A 175 8.22 -6.51 1.13
N PHE A 176 6.89 -6.49 0.94
CA PHE A 176 6.12 -7.52 0.23
C PHE A 176 6.28 -7.42 -1.30
N ALA A 177 6.49 -6.21 -1.81
CA ALA A 177 6.87 -6.01 -3.20
C ALA A 177 8.31 -6.47 -3.48
N ASN A 178 9.18 -6.33 -2.48
CA ASN A 178 10.62 -6.50 -2.61
C ASN A 178 11.10 -7.91 -2.22
N ILE A 179 10.20 -8.88 -2.02
CA ILE A 179 10.53 -10.26 -1.66
C ILE A 179 11.54 -10.85 -2.65
N ALA A 180 11.37 -10.56 -3.94
CA ALA A 180 12.29 -11.03 -4.96
C ALA A 180 13.70 -10.45 -4.81
N SER A 181 13.82 -9.15 -4.50
CA SER A 181 15.11 -8.48 -4.30
C SER A 181 15.88 -8.94 -3.05
N LYS A 182 15.21 -9.49 -2.03
CA LYS A 182 15.86 -9.97 -0.78
C LYS A 182 16.73 -11.20 -1.01
N THR A 183 16.45 -12.00 -2.03
CA THR A 183 17.27 -13.16 -2.43
C THR A 183 18.60 -12.75 -3.08
N ASN A 184 18.82 -11.45 -3.30
CA ASN A 184 19.98 -10.90 -3.98
C ASN A 184 20.73 -9.90 -3.09
N HIS A 185 21.88 -10.32 -2.52
CA HIS A 185 22.65 -9.51 -1.57
C HIS A 185 23.27 -8.21 -2.13
N ARG A 186 23.00 -7.84 -3.39
CA ARG A 186 23.61 -6.67 -4.05
C ARG A 186 22.68 -5.49 -4.36
N SER A 187 21.40 -5.51 -3.99
CA SER A 187 20.46 -4.55 -4.59
C SER A 187 19.46 -3.87 -3.64
N ARG A 188 19.93 -3.05 -2.70
CA ARG A 188 19.08 -1.98 -2.10
C ARG A 188 19.36 -0.61 -2.74
N ILE A 189 20.63 -0.35 -3.02
CA ILE A 189 21.07 0.88 -3.70
C ILE A 189 21.01 0.68 -5.23
N ALA A 190 21.22 -0.54 -5.72
CA ALA A 190 21.20 -0.83 -7.15
C ALA A 190 19.78 -0.78 -7.76
N VAL A 191 18.69 -1.18 -7.09
CA VAL A 191 17.31 -0.99 -7.64
C VAL A 191 16.99 0.50 -7.81
N ALA A 192 17.27 1.34 -6.81
CA ALA A 192 17.02 2.78 -6.90
C ALA A 192 17.90 3.46 -7.97
N LEU A 193 19.18 3.08 -8.06
CA LEU A 193 20.07 3.53 -9.13
C LEU A 193 19.72 2.92 -10.49
N HIS A 194 19.14 1.72 -10.56
CA HIS A 194 18.74 1.04 -11.80
C HIS A 194 17.45 1.63 -12.33
N GLU A 195 16.49 2.03 -11.50
CA GLU A 195 15.31 2.80 -11.92
C GLU A 195 15.70 4.21 -12.40
N LEU A 196 16.60 4.90 -11.70
CA LEU A 196 17.17 6.19 -12.13
C LEU A 196 18.00 6.04 -13.41
N LYS A 197 18.75 4.94 -13.55
CA LYS A 197 19.52 4.59 -14.75
C LYS A 197 18.62 4.13 -15.89
N LEU A 198 17.49 3.46 -15.65
CA LEU A 198 16.49 3.11 -16.66
C LEU A 198 15.74 4.36 -17.13
N ALA A 199 15.46 5.30 -16.24
CA ALA A 199 14.91 6.61 -16.59
C ALA A 199 15.92 7.48 -17.35
N ALA A 200 17.21 7.45 -16.98
CA ALA A 200 18.27 8.21 -17.65
C ALA A 200 18.78 7.56 -18.94
N GLN A 201 18.84 6.22 -19.03
CA GLN A 201 19.19 5.46 -20.24
C GLN A 201 18.09 5.53 -21.30
N ARG A 202 16.84 5.85 -20.93
CA ARG A 202 15.76 6.20 -21.89
C ARG A 202 16.00 7.53 -22.60
N PHE A 203 16.87 8.40 -22.07
CA PHE A 203 17.15 9.72 -22.65
C PHE A 203 18.49 9.82 -23.41
N ILE A 204 19.49 8.98 -23.11
CA ILE A 204 20.87 9.24 -23.55
C ILE A 204 21.45 8.24 -24.56
N ASP A 205 21.11 6.94 -24.52
CA ASP A 205 21.74 5.98 -25.42
C ASP A 205 20.74 5.16 -26.24
N GLY A 206 20.76 5.38 -27.55
CA GLY A 206 20.36 4.41 -28.57
C GLY A 206 21.28 3.18 -28.60
N GLY A 207 21.52 2.57 -27.45
CA GLY A 207 22.31 1.36 -27.27
C GLY A 207 21.41 0.13 -27.28
N ILE A 208 21.14 -0.37 -28.49
CA ILE A 208 20.60 -1.68 -28.88
C ILE A 208 20.28 -2.63 -27.71
N ARG A 209 19.01 -2.62 -27.28
CA ARG A 209 18.33 -3.84 -26.81
C ARG A 209 17.35 -4.23 -27.91
N HIS A 210 17.35 -5.49 -28.34
CA HIS A 210 16.27 -5.98 -29.17
C HIS A 210 14.98 -5.92 -28.33
N LEU A 211 13.99 -5.17 -28.82
CA LEU A 211 12.70 -4.96 -28.15
C LEU A 211 12.03 -6.28 -27.72
N GLU A 212 12.30 -7.37 -28.46
CA GLU A 212 11.82 -8.73 -28.21
C GLU A 212 12.35 -9.36 -26.90
N ASP A 213 13.63 -9.16 -26.55
CA ASP A 213 14.23 -9.81 -25.36
C ASP A 213 13.67 -9.23 -24.04
N ALA A 214 13.39 -7.92 -24.03
CA ALA A 214 12.80 -7.24 -22.88
C ALA A 214 11.33 -7.62 -22.68
N ASP A 215 10.60 -7.94 -23.76
CA ASP A 215 9.23 -8.43 -23.67
C ASP A 215 9.18 -9.89 -23.18
N GLN A 216 10.15 -10.72 -23.59
CA GLN A 216 10.29 -12.09 -23.09
C GLN A 216 10.60 -12.14 -21.59
N SER A 217 11.52 -11.29 -21.11
CA SER A 217 11.85 -11.20 -19.68
C SER A 217 10.64 -10.87 -18.82
N TYR A 218 9.92 -9.81 -19.19
CA TYR A 218 8.75 -9.39 -18.44
C TYR A 218 7.63 -10.44 -18.51
N TYR A 219 7.40 -11.05 -19.68
CA TYR A 219 6.42 -12.12 -19.82
C TYR A 219 6.73 -13.31 -18.90
N GLN A 220 8.00 -13.73 -18.86
CA GLN A 220 8.46 -14.76 -17.95
C GLN A 220 8.28 -14.37 -16.48
N ALA A 221 8.57 -13.12 -16.13
CA ALA A 221 8.34 -12.60 -14.79
C ALA A 221 6.86 -12.62 -14.40
N CYS A 222 5.93 -12.34 -15.32
CA CYS A 222 4.49 -12.50 -15.07
C CYS A 222 4.12 -13.96 -14.74
N LEU A 223 4.69 -14.92 -15.45
CA LEU A 223 4.43 -16.35 -15.18
C LEU A 223 4.96 -16.76 -13.81
N TYR A 224 6.18 -16.34 -13.47
CA TYR A 224 6.76 -16.62 -12.16
C TYR A 224 5.98 -15.95 -11.04
N ALA A 225 5.51 -14.72 -11.26
CA ALA A 225 4.60 -14.05 -10.32
C ALA A 225 3.30 -14.86 -10.16
N LEU A 226 2.67 -15.33 -11.24
CA LEU A 226 1.49 -16.20 -11.15
C LEU A 226 1.77 -17.49 -10.36
N GLU A 227 2.90 -18.16 -10.60
CA GLU A 227 3.28 -19.35 -9.84
C GLU A 227 3.45 -19.06 -8.34
N MET A 228 3.98 -17.89 -7.98
CA MET A 228 4.06 -17.45 -6.58
C MET A 228 2.68 -17.23 -5.97
N GLU A 229 1.76 -16.56 -6.67
CA GLU A 229 0.40 -16.30 -6.17
C GLU A 229 -0.42 -17.60 -6.06
N TYR A 230 -0.29 -18.54 -7.00
CA TYR A 230 -0.95 -19.84 -6.90
C TYR A 230 -0.43 -20.67 -5.72
N ALA A 231 0.88 -20.63 -5.45
CA ALA A 231 1.46 -21.32 -4.29
C ALA A 231 0.90 -20.80 -2.96
N GLU A 232 0.62 -19.50 -2.87
CA GLU A 232 -0.08 -18.93 -1.71
C GLU A 232 -1.55 -19.27 -1.68
N LEU A 233 -2.24 -19.21 -2.81
CA LEU A 233 -3.66 -19.52 -2.87
C LEU A 233 -3.92 -20.95 -2.38
N ASP A 234 -3.10 -21.91 -2.82
CA ASP A 234 -3.14 -23.31 -2.37
C ASP A 234 -2.88 -23.43 -0.85
N ASP A 235 -1.93 -22.65 -0.32
CA ASP A 235 -1.60 -22.67 1.12
C ASP A 235 -2.71 -22.02 1.98
N LEU A 236 -3.26 -20.90 1.52
CA LEU A 236 -4.38 -20.22 2.16
C LEU A 236 -5.66 -21.06 2.11
N GLU A 237 -5.93 -21.78 1.01
CA GLU A 237 -7.05 -22.72 0.94
C GLU A 237 -6.90 -23.84 1.98
N ARG A 238 -5.67 -24.35 2.17
CA ARG A 238 -5.38 -25.33 3.23
C ARG A 238 -5.61 -24.75 4.63
N ILE A 239 -5.26 -23.49 4.86
CA ILE A 239 -5.49 -22.79 6.15
C ILE A 239 -6.98 -22.51 6.36
N ALA A 240 -7.69 -22.10 5.31
CA ALA A 240 -9.12 -21.81 5.33
C ALA A 240 -9.96 -23.05 5.66
N ASN A 241 -9.50 -24.23 5.24
CA ASN A 241 -10.12 -25.52 5.56
C ASN A 241 -9.69 -26.10 6.92
N GLY A 242 -8.92 -25.35 7.72
CA GLY A 242 -8.48 -25.77 9.05
C GLY A 242 -9.55 -25.63 10.14
N ASP A 243 -9.22 -26.09 11.35
CA ASP A 243 -10.15 -26.09 12.50
C ASP A 243 -10.29 -24.71 13.20
N ASP A 244 -9.42 -23.74 12.90
CA ASP A 244 -9.43 -22.41 13.50
C ASP A 244 -10.30 -21.44 12.69
N GLU A 245 -11.52 -21.20 13.17
CA GLU A 245 -12.52 -20.35 12.52
C GLU A 245 -12.03 -18.91 12.26
N GLN A 246 -11.27 -18.32 13.19
CA GLN A 246 -10.77 -16.96 13.01
C GLN A 246 -9.69 -16.89 11.94
N MET A 247 -8.77 -17.86 11.94
CA MET A 247 -7.76 -17.99 10.90
C MET A 247 -8.37 -18.28 9.53
N ALA A 248 -9.44 -19.08 9.48
CA ALA A 248 -10.12 -19.40 8.23
C ALA A 248 -10.78 -18.17 7.58
N ILE A 249 -11.41 -17.31 8.37
CA ILE A 249 -12.00 -16.06 7.89
C ILE A 249 -10.92 -15.13 7.33
N VAL A 250 -9.80 -14.98 8.04
CA VAL A 250 -8.69 -14.11 7.58
C VAL A 250 -8.05 -14.68 6.31
N ALA A 251 -7.82 -15.99 6.24
CA ALA A 251 -7.28 -16.66 5.05
C ALA A 251 -8.20 -16.48 3.84
N SER A 252 -9.50 -16.72 3.99
CA SER A 252 -10.50 -16.54 2.92
C SER A 252 -10.51 -15.11 2.39
N ASN A 253 -10.38 -14.12 3.29
CA ASN A 253 -10.30 -12.72 2.92
C ASN A 253 -9.03 -12.37 2.14
N LEU A 254 -7.90 -12.99 2.46
CA LEU A 254 -6.62 -12.81 1.74
C LEU A 254 -6.66 -13.51 0.39
N MET A 255 -7.30 -14.68 0.29
CA MET A 255 -7.50 -15.40 -0.98
C MET A 255 -8.18 -14.53 -2.03
N ILE A 256 -9.22 -13.77 -1.66
CA ILE A 256 -9.90 -12.83 -2.56
C ILE A 256 -8.93 -11.78 -3.15
N ASP A 257 -7.96 -11.35 -2.36
CA ASP A 257 -6.96 -10.38 -2.80
C ASP A 257 -5.94 -11.04 -3.76
N HIS A 258 -5.48 -12.25 -3.45
CA HIS A 258 -4.61 -13.03 -4.35
C HIS A 258 -5.29 -13.40 -5.67
N GLU A 259 -6.57 -13.79 -5.65
CA GLU A 259 -7.37 -14.04 -6.86
C GLU A 259 -7.44 -12.79 -7.74
N SER A 260 -7.66 -11.62 -7.13
CA SER A 260 -7.67 -10.35 -7.86
C SER A 260 -6.31 -10.01 -8.48
N VAL A 261 -5.20 -10.33 -7.78
CA VAL A 261 -3.85 -10.19 -8.33
C VAL A 261 -3.64 -11.14 -9.51
N ILE A 262 -4.02 -12.41 -9.36
CA ILE A 262 -3.93 -13.44 -10.40
C ILE A 262 -4.68 -13.00 -11.65
N GLU A 263 -5.93 -12.56 -11.52
CA GLU A 263 -6.72 -12.01 -12.62
C GLU A 263 -6.04 -10.81 -13.29
N SER A 264 -5.49 -9.90 -12.47
CA SER A 264 -4.77 -8.73 -12.96
C SER A 264 -3.51 -9.10 -13.75
N ILE A 265 -2.74 -10.10 -13.31
CA ILE A 265 -1.55 -10.57 -14.04
C ILE A 265 -1.96 -11.34 -15.29
N TRP A 266 -2.93 -12.25 -15.21
CA TRP A 266 -3.46 -13.01 -16.34
C TRP A 266 -3.97 -12.11 -17.45
N SER A 267 -4.69 -11.06 -17.07
CA SER A 267 -5.23 -10.11 -18.03
C SER A 267 -4.18 -9.28 -18.77
N ARG A 268 -2.93 -9.25 -18.28
CA ARG A 268 -1.79 -8.67 -18.99
C ARG A 268 -1.21 -9.66 -19.99
N ILE A 269 -1.21 -10.96 -19.64
CA ILE A 269 -0.67 -12.04 -20.46
C ILE A 269 -1.63 -12.41 -21.61
N ASN A 270 -2.94 -12.50 -21.35
CA ASN A 270 -3.92 -13.12 -22.23
C ASN A 270 -4.89 -12.11 -22.86
N ILE A 271 -4.43 -11.39 -23.89
CA ILE A 271 -5.21 -10.31 -24.52
C ILE A 271 -5.49 -10.66 -25.98
N ASN A 272 -6.64 -11.32 -26.18
CA ASN A 272 -7.43 -11.50 -27.42
C ASN A 272 -8.28 -12.79 -27.44
N LYS A 273 -8.38 -13.54 -26.34
CA LYS A 273 -9.51 -14.46 -26.16
C LYS A 273 -10.56 -13.74 -25.32
N GLU A 274 -11.60 -13.28 -26.02
CA GLU A 274 -12.86 -12.79 -25.47
C GLU A 274 -13.37 -13.71 -24.35
N HIS A 275 -14.23 -13.17 -23.48
CA HIS A 275 -14.89 -13.81 -22.33
C HIS A 275 -15.79 -15.01 -22.69
N GLY A 276 -15.38 -15.89 -23.61
CA GLY A 276 -16.17 -16.99 -24.12
C GLY A 276 -15.36 -18.27 -24.20
N SER A 277 -15.11 -18.91 -23.06
CA SER A 277 -15.12 -20.37 -22.90
C SER A 277 -14.51 -20.74 -21.56
N SER A 278 -15.15 -21.65 -20.83
CA SER A 278 -14.56 -22.30 -19.65
C SER A 278 -13.34 -23.19 -19.97
N ASP A 279 -12.81 -23.13 -21.20
CA ASP A 279 -11.61 -23.83 -21.67
C ASP A 279 -10.32 -23.00 -21.50
N THR A 280 -10.41 -21.70 -21.21
CA THR A 280 -9.19 -20.85 -21.07
C THR A 280 -8.36 -21.17 -19.84
N GLN A 281 -8.94 -21.77 -18.79
CA GLN A 281 -8.21 -22.28 -17.63
C GLN A 281 -7.59 -23.65 -17.91
N ALA A 282 -8.20 -24.46 -18.77
CA ALA A 282 -7.77 -25.82 -19.10
C ALA A 282 -6.51 -25.87 -20.00
N SER A 283 -6.11 -24.75 -20.63
CA SER A 283 -4.96 -24.73 -21.54
C SER A 283 -3.61 -24.55 -20.83
N TYR A 284 -3.58 -24.33 -19.51
CA TYR A 284 -2.40 -23.90 -18.78
C TYR A 284 -2.10 -24.83 -17.59
N GLN A 285 -1.47 -25.97 -17.85
CA GLN A 285 -0.84 -26.78 -16.81
C GLN A 285 0.52 -26.18 -16.45
N LEU A 286 0.70 -25.82 -15.17
CA LEU A 286 2.01 -25.58 -14.59
C LEU A 286 2.79 -26.90 -14.50
N PRO A 287 4.13 -26.91 -14.68
CA PRO A 287 5.02 -25.77 -14.97
C PRO A 287 5.09 -25.37 -16.46
N TYR A 288 5.20 -24.07 -16.72
CA TYR A 288 5.05 -23.46 -18.06
C TYR A 288 6.31 -23.54 -18.96
N ASN A 289 6.13 -23.66 -20.28
CA ASN A 289 7.21 -23.64 -21.27
C ASN A 289 7.13 -22.42 -22.20
N LEU A 290 8.12 -21.51 -22.09
CA LEU A 290 8.25 -20.27 -22.88
C LEU A 290 8.32 -20.49 -24.40
N SER A 291 8.71 -21.68 -24.83
CA SER A 291 8.96 -21.99 -26.25
C SER A 291 7.66 -22.19 -27.06
N SER A 292 6.51 -22.35 -26.40
CA SER A 292 5.26 -22.79 -27.05
C SER A 292 4.25 -21.67 -27.32
N HIS A 293 4.42 -20.47 -26.75
CA HIS A 293 3.43 -19.40 -26.81
C HIS A 293 4.01 -18.09 -27.33
N LYS A 294 3.35 -17.48 -28.32
CA LYS A 294 3.73 -16.17 -28.87
C LYS A 294 3.23 -15.05 -27.96
N ILE A 295 4.12 -14.14 -27.59
CA ILE A 295 3.82 -12.92 -26.83
C ILE A 295 2.83 -12.07 -27.62
N SER A 296 1.76 -11.58 -26.98
CA SER A 296 0.79 -10.69 -27.63
C SER A 296 1.43 -9.34 -27.97
N PRO A 297 1.30 -8.84 -29.22
CA PRO A 297 2.00 -7.64 -29.70
C PRO A 297 1.54 -6.31 -29.04
N HIS A 298 0.44 -6.28 -28.28
CA HIS A 298 -0.12 -5.05 -27.68
C HIS A 298 0.16 -4.87 -26.18
N PHE A 299 1.03 -5.70 -25.62
CA PHE A 299 1.33 -5.77 -24.20
C PHE A 299 1.74 -4.44 -23.54
N ARG A 300 2.63 -3.67 -24.17
CA ARG A 300 3.11 -2.37 -23.63
C ARG A 300 2.14 -1.21 -23.83
N GLN A 301 1.24 -1.29 -24.82
CA GLN A 301 0.29 -0.22 -25.14
C GLN A 301 -0.69 0.01 -23.97
N GLN A 302 -0.97 -1.03 -23.19
CA GLN A 302 -1.92 -0.97 -22.08
C GLN A 302 -1.37 -0.32 -20.81
N LEU A 303 -0.07 -0.40 -20.54
CA LEU A 303 0.57 0.37 -19.46
C LEU A 303 0.56 1.87 -19.76
N ALA A 304 0.50 2.25 -21.04
CA ALA A 304 0.29 3.63 -21.45
C ALA A 304 -1.19 4.04 -21.30
N ASP A 305 -2.13 3.17 -21.71
CA ASP A 305 -3.57 3.43 -21.56
C ASP A 305 -4.02 3.48 -20.09
N ALA A 306 -3.44 2.65 -19.21
CA ALA A 306 -3.70 2.71 -17.77
C ALA A 306 -3.39 4.09 -17.19
N ARG A 307 -2.27 4.70 -17.58
CA ARG A 307 -1.89 6.07 -17.16
C ARG A 307 -2.82 7.11 -17.74
N LYS A 308 -3.24 6.95 -19.00
CA LYS A 308 -4.10 7.90 -19.69
C LYS A 308 -5.48 8.04 -19.03
N TYR A 309 -6.03 6.95 -18.50
CA TYR A 309 -7.36 6.94 -17.88
C TYR A 309 -7.32 6.73 -16.35
N ALA A 310 -6.14 6.81 -15.73
CA ALA A 310 -5.98 6.56 -14.30
C ALA A 310 -6.80 7.53 -13.45
N ASP A 311 -6.83 8.80 -13.85
CA ASP A 311 -7.50 9.89 -13.12
C ASP A 311 -9.02 9.79 -13.26
N ASP A 312 -9.53 9.64 -14.50
CA ASP A 312 -10.96 9.42 -14.77
C ASP A 312 -11.53 8.24 -13.94
N VAL A 313 -10.79 7.14 -13.88
CA VAL A 313 -11.23 5.95 -13.14
C VAL A 313 -11.05 6.13 -11.63
N ALA A 314 -10.02 6.86 -11.18
CA ALA A 314 -9.85 7.21 -9.77
C ALA A 314 -11.01 8.07 -9.26
N GLU A 315 -11.40 9.09 -10.03
CA GLU A 315 -12.53 9.97 -9.70
C GLU A 315 -13.83 9.17 -9.59
N ASN A 316 -14.08 8.29 -10.57
CA ASN A 316 -15.27 7.44 -10.54
C ASN A 316 -15.24 6.46 -9.34
N ALA A 317 -14.07 5.92 -8.98
CA ALA A 317 -13.94 5.03 -7.83
C ALA A 317 -14.24 5.76 -6.51
N LEU A 318 -13.79 7.01 -6.34
CA LEU A 318 -14.13 7.83 -5.17
C LEU A 318 -15.62 8.18 -5.12
N ARG A 319 -16.27 8.37 -6.28
CA ARG A 319 -17.73 8.53 -6.32
C ARG A 319 -18.45 7.27 -5.88
N ILE A 320 -18.01 6.10 -6.35
CA ILE A 320 -18.57 4.81 -5.90
C ILE A 320 -18.40 4.67 -4.38
N GLU A 321 -17.26 5.06 -3.82
CA GLU A 321 -17.03 5.04 -2.37
C GLU A 321 -18.03 5.93 -1.62
N LEU A 322 -18.31 7.16 -2.09
CA LEU A 322 -19.34 8.03 -1.52
C LEU A 322 -20.74 7.39 -1.57
N ASP A 323 -21.06 6.71 -2.67
CA ASP A 323 -22.33 6.00 -2.83
C ASP A 323 -22.43 4.83 -1.84
N GLN A 324 -21.34 4.06 -1.65
CA GLN A 324 -21.30 2.98 -0.65
C GLN A 324 -21.40 3.51 0.79
N ILE A 325 -20.77 4.63 1.11
CA ILE A 325 -20.93 5.29 2.41
C ILE A 325 -22.40 5.65 2.65
N SER A 326 -23.04 6.25 1.64
CA SER A 326 -24.46 6.65 1.74
C SER A 326 -25.38 5.44 1.88
N ARG A 327 -25.11 4.36 1.14
CA ARG A 327 -25.85 3.10 1.21
C ARG A 327 -25.71 2.42 2.57
N LEU A 328 -24.49 2.25 3.07
CA LEU A 328 -24.23 1.61 4.36
C LEU A 328 -24.78 2.43 5.53
N GLN A 329 -24.81 3.76 5.40
CA GLN A 329 -25.48 4.64 6.36
C GLN A 329 -26.99 4.41 6.36
N PHE A 330 -27.61 4.28 5.18
CA PHE A 330 -29.04 4.02 5.05
C PHE A 330 -29.43 2.63 5.58
N GLU A 331 -28.60 1.61 5.34
CA GLU A 331 -28.78 0.25 5.85
C GLU A 331 -28.53 0.13 7.36
N GLY A 332 -27.99 1.18 7.99
CA GLY A 332 -27.71 1.21 9.43
C GLY A 332 -26.44 0.45 9.84
N VAL A 333 -25.59 0.08 8.88
CA VAL A 333 -24.28 -0.57 9.13
C VAL A 333 -23.29 0.42 9.74
N ILE A 334 -23.33 1.67 9.29
CA ILE A 334 -22.58 2.79 9.87
C ILE A 334 -23.57 3.89 10.30
N ASP A 335 -23.25 4.58 11.38
CA ASP A 335 -24.04 5.72 11.85
C ASP A 335 -23.61 7.02 11.16
N ARG A 336 -24.33 8.10 11.49
CA ARG A 336 -24.16 9.42 10.87
C ARG A 336 -22.78 10.05 11.15
N GLU A 337 -22.21 9.83 12.33
CA GLU A 337 -20.92 10.42 12.70
C GLU A 337 -19.80 9.73 11.91
N VAL A 338 -19.79 8.39 11.88
CA VAL A 338 -18.86 7.60 11.06
C VAL A 338 -18.99 7.94 9.58
N ALA A 339 -20.20 7.98 9.04
CA ALA A 339 -20.45 8.35 7.65
C ALA A 339 -20.00 9.80 7.32
N SER A 340 -20.02 10.71 8.29
CA SER A 340 -19.51 12.07 8.09
C SER A 340 -17.99 12.08 7.94
N HIS A 341 -17.28 11.40 8.82
CA HIS A 341 -15.82 11.30 8.77
C HIS A 341 -15.31 10.60 7.51
N LEU A 342 -15.94 9.48 7.12
CA LEU A 342 -15.55 8.76 5.92
C LEU A 342 -15.75 9.59 4.65
N ARG A 343 -16.84 10.36 4.56
CA ARG A 343 -17.04 11.31 3.44
C ARG A 343 -15.99 12.40 3.41
N GLU A 344 -15.63 12.95 4.57
CA GLU A 344 -14.57 13.95 4.68
C GLU A 344 -13.24 13.42 4.11
N ASN A 345 -12.86 12.20 4.48
CA ASN A 345 -11.68 11.52 3.93
C ASN A 345 -11.74 11.39 2.40
N VAL A 346 -12.89 11.00 1.85
CA VAL A 346 -13.06 10.90 0.39
C VAL A 346 -12.96 12.27 -0.28
N TYR A 347 -13.52 13.33 0.31
CA TYR A 347 -13.38 14.69 -0.23
C TYR A 347 -11.93 15.17 -0.23
N TYR A 348 -11.14 14.86 0.81
CA TYR A 348 -9.71 15.14 0.79
C TYR A 348 -9.00 14.41 -0.35
N LEU A 349 -9.30 13.13 -0.59
CA LEU A 349 -8.72 12.37 -1.70
C LEU A 349 -9.10 12.96 -3.07
N GLN A 350 -10.35 13.40 -3.25
CA GLN A 350 -10.79 14.06 -4.49
C GLN A 350 -10.03 15.37 -4.73
N MET A 351 -9.78 16.14 -3.68
CA MET A 351 -9.01 17.39 -3.77
C MET A 351 -7.57 17.11 -4.23
N THR A 352 -6.93 16.05 -3.71
CA THR A 352 -5.57 15.66 -4.12
C THR A 352 -5.46 15.15 -5.55
N LEU A 353 -6.56 14.67 -6.16
CA LEU A 353 -6.58 14.25 -7.56
C LEU A 353 -6.87 15.40 -8.53
N SER A 354 -7.38 16.53 -8.02
CA SER A 354 -7.76 17.70 -8.82
C SER A 354 -6.62 18.74 -8.94
N GLU A 355 -5.53 18.56 -8.18
CA GLU A 355 -4.29 19.35 -8.23
C GLU A 355 -3.26 18.70 -9.17
#